data_AF-A0A938T4X4-F1
#
_entry.id   AF-A0A938T4X4-F1
#
_cell.length_a   1.000
_cell.length_b   1.000
_cell.length_c   1.000
_cell.angle_alpha   90.00
_cell.angle_beta   90.00
_cell.angle_gamma   90.00
#
_symmetry.space_group_name_H-M   'P 1'
#
loop_
_entity.id
_entity.type
_entity.pdbx_description
1 polymer ?
#
loop_
_entity_poly.entity_id
_entity_poly.type
_entity_poly.pdbx_seq_one_letter_code
_entity_poly.pdbx_strand_id
1 'polypeptide(L)'
;MRINKRFLLLITLLTGLSFTAFAGVRTISSRGKSYASLSAIASNYGATIATPAKKRIRIQNKRHKIEFETEARRVWINGTLVWLNEPTRKIGTQWVIDAADFTKTIEPVIRPQELLKSAGNRIVVLDPGHGGNDKGASSPRNVHEKLITLDIAKRVQAKLEARGVTVELTRESDRALELDARCRKAAALKADLFVSIHANSAGKNRDVRG
;
A
#
# COMPACT_ATOMS: atom_id res chain seq x y z
N MET A 1 10.09 63.63 35.89
CA MET A 1 8.76 63.06 35.56
C MET A 1 8.72 62.81 34.04
N ARG A 2 8.27 61.62 33.63
CA ARG A 2 8.18 61.03 32.26
C ARG A 2 9.47 60.48 31.62
N ILE A 3 9.63 59.16 31.72
CA ILE A 3 10.44 58.33 30.82
C ILE A 3 9.46 57.54 29.95
N ASN A 4 9.54 57.71 28.63
CA ASN A 4 8.75 56.97 27.65
C ASN A 4 9.22 55.51 27.56
N LYS A 5 8.36 54.54 27.88
CA LYS A 5 8.57 53.13 27.53
C LYS A 5 7.79 52.80 26.27
N ARG A 6 8.49 52.62 25.15
CA ARG A 6 7.94 52.05 23.92
C ARG A 6 7.65 50.56 24.14
N PHE A 7 6.42 50.16 23.89
CA PHE A 7 5.95 48.77 23.91
C PHE A 7 6.49 48.05 22.67
N LEU A 8 7.31 47.02 22.84
CA LEU A 8 7.75 46.15 21.76
C LEU A 8 6.81 44.93 21.73
N LEU A 9 5.89 44.92 20.76
CA LEU A 9 5.00 43.78 20.52
C LEU A 9 5.79 42.70 19.75
N LEU A 10 6.22 41.65 20.45
CA LEU A 10 6.86 40.50 19.83
C LEU A 10 5.77 39.58 19.25
N ILE A 11 5.53 39.69 17.95
CA ILE A 11 4.66 38.75 17.22
C ILE A 11 5.48 37.48 16.97
N THR A 12 5.35 36.48 17.85
CA THR A 12 5.75 35.11 17.54
C THR A 12 4.82 34.56 16.46
N LEU A 13 5.32 34.52 15.22
CA LEU A 13 4.67 33.85 14.11
C LEU A 13 4.70 32.33 14.37
N LEU A 14 3.69 31.80 15.07
CA LEU A 14 3.44 30.36 15.10
C LEU A 14 3.05 29.95 13.68
N THR A 15 3.99 29.35 12.95
CA THR A 15 3.65 28.63 11.72
C THR A 15 2.79 27.44 12.11
N GLY A 16 1.47 27.62 12.00
CA GLY A 16 0.49 26.57 12.26
C GLY A 16 0.76 25.39 11.33
N LEU A 17 1.23 24.27 11.89
CA LEU A 17 1.02 22.99 11.23
C LEU A 17 -0.50 22.77 11.20
N SER A 18 -1.13 23.02 10.05
CA SER A 18 -2.51 22.61 9.82
C SER A 18 -2.56 21.08 9.74
N PHE A 19 -3.25 20.46 10.70
CA PHE A 19 -3.48 19.02 10.77
C PHE A 19 -4.87 18.72 10.20
N THR A 20 -4.94 17.91 9.15
CA THR A 20 -6.16 17.19 8.79
C THR A 20 -6.09 15.78 9.39
N ALA A 21 -7.24 15.26 9.84
CA ALA A 21 -7.35 13.87 10.28
C ALA A 21 -7.75 13.02 9.07
N PHE A 22 -6.96 12.01 8.74
CA PHE A 22 -7.31 10.99 7.77
C PHE A 22 -7.32 9.65 8.49
N ALA A 23 -8.46 8.94 8.44
CA ALA A 23 -8.60 7.64 9.12
C ALA A 23 -8.27 7.67 10.63
N GLY A 24 -8.58 8.79 11.30
CA GLY A 24 -8.27 9.01 12.72
C GLY A 24 -6.81 9.35 13.01
N VAL A 25 -5.91 9.30 12.02
CA VAL A 25 -4.50 9.67 12.17
C VAL A 25 -4.29 11.12 11.76
N ARG A 26 -3.63 11.90 12.64
CA ARG A 26 -3.22 13.28 12.34
C ARG A 26 -2.12 13.30 11.27
N THR A 27 -2.30 14.10 10.22
CA THR A 27 -1.31 14.23 9.14
C THR A 27 -0.47 15.51 9.24
N ILE A 28 0.79 15.44 8.86
CA ILE A 28 1.70 16.58 8.71
C ILE A 28 1.68 17.05 7.27
N SER A 29 1.47 18.35 7.05
CA SER A 29 1.57 18.97 5.73
C SER A 29 3.00 19.46 5.47
N SER A 30 3.60 19.09 4.34
CA SER A 30 4.92 19.58 3.92
C SER A 30 5.05 19.60 2.40
N ARG A 31 5.52 20.73 1.84
CA ARG A 31 5.69 20.95 0.39
C ARG A 31 4.45 20.56 -0.44
N GLY A 32 3.26 20.91 0.03
CA GLY A 32 1.99 20.61 -0.65
C GLY A 32 1.51 19.16 -0.56
N LYS A 33 2.19 18.28 0.18
CA LYS A 33 1.78 16.89 0.44
C LYS A 33 1.41 16.68 1.90
N SER A 34 0.52 15.73 2.16
CA SER A 34 0.12 15.28 3.51
C SER A 34 0.79 13.95 3.85
N TYR A 35 1.31 13.84 5.06
CA TYR A 35 2.04 12.67 5.53
C TYR A 35 1.45 12.13 6.83
N ALA A 36 1.37 10.82 6.98
CA ALA A 36 0.98 10.17 8.22
C ALA A 36 2.22 9.88 9.08
N SER A 37 2.20 10.31 10.34
CA SER A 37 3.28 10.04 11.29
C SER A 37 3.22 8.61 11.79
N LEU A 38 4.35 7.90 11.77
CA LEU A 38 4.43 6.51 12.26
C LEU A 38 4.08 6.41 13.75
N SER A 39 4.43 7.42 14.55
CA SER A 39 4.03 7.44 15.97
C SER A 39 2.53 7.66 16.14
N ALA A 40 1.92 8.52 15.31
CA ALA A 40 0.48 8.73 15.33
C ALA A 40 -0.28 7.48 14.88
N ILE A 41 0.21 6.76 13.86
CA ILE A 41 -0.31 5.46 13.45
C ILE A 41 -0.24 4.47 14.61
N ALA A 42 0.92 4.35 15.25
CA ALA A 42 1.11 3.43 16.38
C ALA A 42 0.11 3.71 17.50
N SER A 43 -0.01 4.97 17.93
CA SER A 43 -0.96 5.39 18.95
C SER A 43 -2.42 5.11 18.56
N ASN A 44 -2.82 5.42 17.32
CA ASN A 44 -4.20 5.23 16.83
C ASN A 44 -4.64 3.75 16.86
N TYR A 45 -3.69 2.82 16.73
CA TYR A 45 -3.98 1.38 16.72
C TYR A 45 -3.52 0.65 17.99
N GLY A 46 -3.24 1.38 19.08
CA GLY A 46 -2.80 0.80 20.35
C GLY A 46 -1.54 -0.07 20.19
N ALA A 47 -0.64 0.33 19.31
CA ALA A 47 0.58 -0.37 18.98
C ALA A 47 1.80 0.33 19.57
N THR A 48 2.84 -0.45 19.84
CA THR A 48 4.15 0.05 20.24
C THR A 48 4.97 0.40 19.00
N ILE A 49 5.83 1.42 19.11
CA ILE A 49 6.80 1.79 18.07
C ILE A 49 8.23 1.64 18.61
N ALA A 50 9.11 1.02 17.83
CA ALA A 50 10.50 0.81 18.18
C ALA A 50 11.41 0.90 16.94
N THR A 51 12.70 1.11 17.16
CA THR A 51 13.73 1.12 16.10
C THR A 51 14.65 -0.09 16.29
N PRO A 52 14.27 -1.31 15.86
CA PRO A 52 15.01 -2.53 16.16
C PRO A 52 16.38 -2.63 15.44
N ALA A 53 16.60 -1.83 14.40
CA ALA A 53 17.87 -1.75 13.69
C ALA A 53 18.03 -0.36 13.04
N LYS A 54 19.26 -0.01 12.66
CA LYS A 54 19.63 1.32 12.12
C LYS A 54 18.71 1.83 11.01
N LYS A 55 18.18 0.93 10.18
CA LYS A 55 17.29 1.24 9.05
C LYS A 55 15.89 0.61 9.17
N ARG A 56 15.42 0.33 10.38
CA ARG A 56 14.13 -0.32 10.61
C ARG A 56 13.34 0.38 11.69
N ILE A 57 12.07 0.66 11.41
CA ILE A 57 11.09 1.13 12.39
C ILE A 57 9.98 0.09 12.43
N ARG A 58 9.66 -0.39 13.62
CA ARG A 58 8.63 -1.39 13.84
C ARG A 58 7.46 -0.78 14.58
N ILE A 59 6.26 -0.94 14.03
CA ILE A 59 4.99 -0.75 14.72
C ILE A 59 4.42 -2.14 14.99
N GLN A 60 4.12 -2.47 16.24
CA GLN A 60 3.60 -3.80 16.59
C GLN A 60 2.55 -3.78 17.70
N ASN A 61 1.54 -4.64 17.55
CA ASN A 61 0.60 -5.02 18.60
C ASN A 61 0.41 -6.55 18.59
N LYS A 62 -0.57 -7.07 19.34
CA LYS A 62 -0.83 -8.52 19.41
C LYS A 62 -1.23 -9.16 18.06
N ARG A 63 -1.73 -8.36 17.10
CA ARG A 63 -2.27 -8.85 15.82
C ARG A 63 -1.37 -8.56 14.63
N HIS A 64 -0.63 -7.46 14.67
CA HIS A 64 0.08 -6.94 13.51
C HIS A 64 1.50 -6.54 13.87
N LYS A 65 2.42 -6.87 12.96
CA LYS A 65 3.81 -6.41 12.98
C LYS A 65 4.11 -5.73 11.65
N ILE A 66 4.45 -4.45 11.70
CA ILE A 66 4.72 -3.62 10.52
C ILE A 66 6.13 -3.06 10.64
N GLU A 67 6.97 -3.37 9.67
CA GLU A 67 8.39 -3.00 9.70
C GLU A 67 8.70 -2.11 8.49
N PHE A 68 8.92 -0.84 8.73
CA PHE A 68 9.30 0.14 7.72
C PHE A 68 10.82 0.16 7.59
N GLU A 69 11.31 0.19 6.35
CA GLU A 69 12.69 0.57 6.09
C GLU A 69 12.81 2.07 5.89
N THR A 70 13.70 2.70 6.66
CA THR A 70 13.94 4.13 6.59
C THR A 70 14.60 4.52 5.26
N GLU A 71 14.17 5.64 4.70
CA GLU A 71 14.65 6.20 3.43
C GLU A 71 14.48 5.21 2.25
N ALA A 72 13.52 4.29 2.36
CA ALA A 72 13.16 3.35 1.31
C ALA A 72 11.65 3.21 1.19
N ARG A 73 11.23 2.65 0.05
CA ARG A 73 9.82 2.35 -0.25
C ARG A 73 9.38 0.98 0.28
N ARG A 74 10.20 0.29 1.07
CA ARG A 74 9.94 -1.09 1.52
C ARG A 74 9.32 -1.09 2.91
N VAL A 75 8.17 -1.74 3.06
CA VAL A 75 7.54 -2.05 4.34
C VAL A 75 7.16 -3.52 4.38
N TRP A 76 7.32 -4.19 5.52
CA TRP A 76 6.85 -5.55 5.72
C TRP A 76 5.64 -5.53 6.65
N ILE A 77 4.49 -6.02 6.17
CA ILE A 77 3.28 -6.15 6.97
C ILE A 77 3.06 -7.63 7.25
N ASN A 78 3.20 -8.05 8.51
CA ASN A 78 3.16 -9.44 8.95
C ASN A 78 4.09 -10.37 8.16
N GLY A 79 5.24 -9.84 7.71
CA GLY A 79 6.23 -10.57 6.91
C GLY A 79 6.06 -10.42 5.39
N THR A 80 4.91 -9.94 4.91
CA THR A 80 4.69 -9.66 3.48
C THR A 80 5.32 -8.32 3.11
N LEU A 81 6.26 -8.33 2.15
CA LEU A 81 6.83 -7.11 1.59
C LEU A 81 5.77 -6.35 0.77
N VAL A 82 5.61 -5.07 1.06
CA VAL A 82 4.77 -4.14 0.34
C VAL A 82 5.59 -2.92 -0.05
N TRP A 83 5.41 -2.43 -1.27
CA TRP A 83 6.08 -1.25 -1.78
C TRP A 83 5.19 -0.02 -1.62
N LEU A 84 5.70 0.99 -0.93
CA LEU A 84 5.09 2.31 -0.80
C LEU A 84 5.24 3.10 -2.10
N ASN A 85 4.38 4.10 -2.31
CA ASN A 85 4.55 5.05 -3.40
C ASN A 85 5.77 5.94 -3.17
N GLU A 86 5.97 6.38 -1.93
CA GLU A 86 7.08 7.27 -1.53
C GLU A 86 7.94 6.63 -0.42
N PRO A 87 9.22 7.01 -0.29
CA PRO A 87 10.06 6.51 0.80
C PRO A 87 9.51 6.89 2.18
N THR A 88 9.65 5.97 3.14
CA THR A 88 9.51 6.32 4.57
C THR A 88 10.60 7.32 4.91
N ARG A 89 10.25 8.53 5.32
CA ARG A 89 11.22 9.62 5.46
C ARG A 89 11.05 10.38 6.75
N LYS A 90 12.06 11.19 7.09
CA LYS A 90 12.02 12.05 8.27
C LYS A 90 11.53 13.46 7.93
N ILE A 91 10.57 13.97 8.70
CA ILE A 91 10.16 15.39 8.71
C ILE A 91 10.34 15.91 10.14
N GLY A 92 11.31 16.81 10.34
CA GLY A 92 11.75 17.23 11.67
C GLY A 92 12.28 16.03 12.47
N THR A 93 11.63 15.73 13.59
CA THR A 93 11.96 14.57 14.44
C THR A 93 11.14 13.32 14.11
N GLN A 94 10.10 13.43 13.28
CA GLN A 94 9.13 12.36 13.06
C GLN A 94 9.45 11.56 11.81
N TRP A 95 9.28 10.24 11.91
CA TRP A 95 9.22 9.36 10.75
C TRP A 95 7.81 9.32 10.20
N VAL A 96 7.68 9.49 8.90
CA VAL A 96 6.40 9.62 8.21
C VAL A 96 6.36 8.79 6.93
N ILE A 97 5.15 8.48 6.51
CA ILE A 97 4.84 7.94 5.17
C ILE A 97 3.82 8.86 4.49
N ASP A 98 3.70 8.76 3.17
CA ASP A 98 2.66 9.49 2.44
C ASP A 98 1.27 9.11 2.97
N ALA A 99 0.36 10.09 3.10
CA ALA A 99 -0.97 9.83 3.63
C ALA A 99 -1.79 8.88 2.73
N ALA A 100 -1.56 8.89 1.41
CA ALA A 100 -2.17 7.93 0.50
C ALA A 100 -1.64 6.51 0.72
N ASP A 101 -0.34 6.35 0.99
CA ASP A 101 0.23 5.06 1.36
C ASP A 101 -0.36 4.53 2.67
N PHE A 102 -0.56 5.40 3.65
CA PHE A 102 -1.23 4.99 4.88
C PHE A 102 -2.66 4.51 4.62
N THR A 103 -3.49 5.32 3.96
CA THR A 103 -4.92 5.06 3.76
C THR A 103 -5.22 3.94 2.77
N LYS A 104 -4.41 3.80 1.72
CA LYS A 104 -4.65 2.82 0.63
C LYS A 104 -3.89 1.52 0.80
N THR A 105 -2.80 1.53 1.57
CA THR A 105 -1.90 0.37 1.66
C THR A 105 -1.84 -0.19 3.08
N ILE A 106 -1.65 0.65 4.08
CA ILE A 106 -1.41 0.19 5.46
C ILE A 106 -2.73 -0.07 6.20
N GLU A 107 -3.62 0.92 6.23
CA GLU A 107 -4.89 0.85 6.97
C GLU A 107 -5.76 -0.37 6.57
N PRO A 108 -5.94 -0.70 5.27
CA PRO A 108 -6.75 -1.84 4.89
C PRO A 108 -6.23 -3.19 5.39
N VAL A 109 -4.94 -3.30 5.66
CA VAL A 109 -4.32 -4.52 6.18
C VAL A 109 -4.43 -4.59 7.71
N ILE A 110 -4.40 -3.44 8.40
CA ILE A 110 -4.50 -3.39 9.88
C ILE A 110 -5.95 -3.54 10.34
N ARG A 111 -6.93 -2.95 9.63
CA ARG A 111 -8.36 -3.02 10.02
C ARG A 111 -9.27 -3.42 8.84
N PRO A 112 -9.04 -4.59 8.22
CA PRO A 112 -9.87 -5.03 7.10
C PRO A 112 -11.34 -5.12 7.48
N GLN A 113 -11.66 -5.61 8.68
CA GLN A 113 -13.04 -5.82 9.12
C GLN A 113 -13.87 -4.54 9.23
N GLU A 114 -13.27 -3.41 9.63
CA GLU A 114 -13.99 -2.13 9.73
C GLU A 114 -14.24 -1.52 8.34
N LEU A 115 -13.32 -1.73 7.40
CA LEU A 115 -13.52 -1.39 5.99
C LEU A 115 -14.53 -2.30 5.29
N LEU A 116 -14.70 -3.54 5.76
CA LEU A 116 -15.67 -4.50 5.22
C LEU A 116 -17.07 -4.25 5.78
N LYS A 117 -17.22 -3.87 7.06
CA LYS A 117 -18.51 -3.50 7.67
C LYS A 117 -19.17 -2.27 7.02
N SER A 118 -18.35 -1.35 6.53
CA SER A 118 -18.79 -0.12 5.87
C SER A 118 -18.95 -0.25 4.36
N ALA A 119 -18.56 -1.40 3.79
CA ALA A 119 -18.58 -1.64 2.37
C ALA A 119 -19.87 -2.35 1.93
N GLY A 120 -20.48 -1.87 0.86
CA GLY A 120 -21.39 -2.69 0.06
C GLY A 120 -20.65 -3.84 -0.63
N ASN A 121 -21.28 -4.45 -1.64
CA ASN A 121 -20.68 -5.51 -2.43
C ASN A 121 -19.36 -5.03 -3.08
N ARG A 122 -18.22 -5.60 -2.69
CA ARG A 122 -16.88 -5.24 -3.20
C ARG A 122 -16.59 -5.98 -4.50
N ILE A 123 -16.09 -5.26 -5.49
CA ILE A 123 -15.69 -5.81 -6.78
C ILE A 123 -14.16 -5.85 -6.86
N VAL A 124 -13.60 -7.05 -6.96
CA VAL A 124 -12.17 -7.27 -7.19
C VAL A 124 -11.95 -7.74 -8.62
N VAL A 125 -11.07 -7.06 -9.36
CA VAL A 125 -10.63 -7.53 -10.67
C VAL A 125 -9.27 -8.18 -10.56
N LEU A 126 -9.18 -9.45 -10.92
CA LEU A 126 -7.93 -10.18 -11.04
C LEU A 126 -7.47 -10.15 -12.50
N ASP A 127 -6.21 -9.79 -12.72
CA ASP A 127 -5.60 -9.74 -14.03
C ASP A 127 -4.50 -10.81 -14.14
N PRO A 128 -4.82 -11.99 -14.70
CA PRO A 128 -3.79 -12.97 -15.02
C PRO A 128 -2.92 -12.43 -16.16
N GLY A 129 -1.65 -12.12 -15.86
CA GLY A 129 -0.69 -11.57 -16.81
C GLY A 129 -0.54 -12.44 -18.07
N HIS A 130 -0.14 -11.81 -19.17
CA HIS A 130 0.09 -12.45 -20.48
C HIS A 130 -1.18 -13.09 -21.09
N GLY A 131 -1.01 -14.05 -22.01
CA GLY A 131 -2.09 -14.82 -22.65
C GLY A 131 -1.97 -14.89 -24.17
N GLY A 132 -2.49 -15.96 -24.77
CA GLY A 132 -2.41 -16.19 -26.22
C GLY A 132 -0.96 -16.38 -26.67
N ASN A 133 -0.53 -15.58 -27.66
CA ASN A 133 0.84 -15.63 -28.18
C ASN A 133 1.87 -15.06 -27.20
N ASP A 134 1.46 -14.19 -26.28
CA ASP A 134 2.32 -13.74 -25.20
C ASP A 134 2.38 -14.82 -24.11
N LYS A 135 3.52 -15.52 -24.04
CA LYS A 135 3.77 -16.60 -23.09
C LYS A 135 4.21 -16.11 -21.71
N GLY A 136 4.68 -14.87 -21.62
CA GLY A 136 5.48 -14.39 -20.48
C GLY A 136 6.76 -15.20 -20.27
N ALA A 137 7.25 -15.20 -19.04
CA ALA A 137 8.41 -15.99 -18.65
C ALA A 137 8.20 -17.49 -18.88
N SER A 138 9.28 -18.21 -19.19
CA SER A 138 9.28 -19.66 -19.34
C SER A 138 10.23 -20.32 -18.37
N SER A 139 9.77 -21.36 -17.69
CA SER A 139 10.60 -22.18 -16.81
C SER A 139 11.51 -23.13 -17.61
N PRO A 140 12.56 -23.69 -16.99
CA PRO A 140 13.40 -24.72 -17.63
C PRO A 140 12.65 -25.98 -18.08
N ARG A 141 11.46 -26.24 -17.53
CA ARG A 141 10.57 -27.35 -17.92
C ARG A 141 9.52 -26.93 -18.96
N ASN A 142 9.72 -25.79 -19.62
CA ASN A 142 8.83 -25.21 -20.63
C ASN A 142 7.40 -24.92 -20.14
N VAL A 143 7.22 -24.71 -18.83
CA VAL A 143 5.98 -24.16 -18.28
C VAL A 143 5.99 -22.64 -18.48
N HIS A 144 4.93 -22.11 -19.08
CA HIS A 144 4.78 -20.69 -19.41
C HIS A 144 4.02 -19.93 -18.31
N GLU A 145 4.47 -18.72 -18.01
CA GLU A 145 3.90 -17.81 -17.01
C GLU A 145 2.40 -17.62 -17.21
N LYS A 146 1.94 -17.43 -18.47
CA LYS A 146 0.51 -17.25 -18.78
C LYS A 146 -0.42 -18.34 -18.23
N LEU A 147 0.07 -19.57 -18.11
CA LEU A 147 -0.71 -20.69 -17.58
C LEU A 147 -0.74 -20.67 -16.05
N ILE A 148 0.41 -20.36 -15.45
CA ILE A 148 0.55 -20.23 -14.00
C ILE A 148 -0.31 -19.08 -13.47
N THR A 149 -0.24 -17.92 -14.11
CA THR A 149 -1.02 -16.74 -13.70
C THR A 149 -2.52 -16.99 -13.78
N LEU A 150 -2.98 -17.68 -14.83
CA LEU A 150 -4.40 -18.04 -15.00
C LEU A 150 -4.87 -19.04 -13.92
N ASP A 151 -4.09 -20.08 -13.65
CA ASP A 151 -4.41 -21.06 -12.60
C ASP A 151 -4.49 -20.40 -11.22
N ILE A 152 -3.51 -19.56 -10.88
CA ILE A 152 -3.51 -18.81 -9.61
C ILE A 152 -4.74 -17.91 -9.54
N ALA A 153 -5.03 -17.13 -10.58
CA ALA A 153 -6.16 -16.21 -10.59
C ALA A 153 -7.50 -16.93 -10.37
N LYS A 154 -7.73 -18.07 -11.01
CA LYS A 154 -8.95 -18.88 -10.83
C LYS A 154 -9.09 -19.43 -9.40
N ARG A 155 -7.98 -19.87 -8.80
CA ARG A 155 -7.98 -20.35 -7.41
C ARG A 155 -8.25 -19.21 -6.42
N VAL A 156 -7.69 -18.02 -6.68
CA VAL A 156 -7.93 -16.82 -5.87
C VAL A 156 -9.38 -16.38 -6.00
N GLN A 157 -9.92 -16.33 -7.22
CA GLN A 157 -11.33 -16.05 -7.49
C GLN A 157 -12.24 -16.94 -6.67
N ALA A 158 -12.13 -18.26 -6.81
CA ALA A 158 -12.99 -19.20 -6.08
C ALA A 158 -12.92 -19.01 -4.56
N LYS A 159 -11.72 -18.73 -4.01
CA LYS A 159 -11.55 -18.49 -2.56
C LYS A 159 -12.17 -17.18 -2.10
N LEU A 160 -12.14 -16.13 -2.92
CA LEU A 160 -12.72 -14.82 -2.61
C LEU A 160 -14.25 -14.83 -2.77
N GLU A 161 -14.76 -15.45 -3.83
CA GLU A 161 -16.20 -15.62 -4.06
C GLU A 161 -16.85 -16.44 -2.94
N ALA A 162 -16.19 -17.49 -2.46
CA ALA A 162 -16.64 -18.26 -1.28
C ALA A 162 -16.71 -17.44 0.02
N ARG A 163 -16.15 -16.22 0.03
CA ARG A 163 -16.20 -15.26 1.14
C ARG A 163 -17.14 -14.07 0.85
N GLY A 164 -17.94 -14.15 -0.21
CA GLY A 164 -18.92 -13.14 -0.58
C GLY A 164 -18.35 -11.93 -1.33
N VAL A 165 -17.15 -12.04 -1.90
CA VAL A 165 -16.55 -10.98 -2.73
C VAL A 165 -16.95 -11.20 -4.19
N THR A 166 -17.38 -10.16 -4.89
CA THR A 166 -17.58 -10.25 -6.36
C THR A 166 -16.22 -10.16 -7.04
N VAL A 167 -15.87 -11.16 -7.84
CA VAL A 167 -14.57 -11.24 -8.50
C VAL A 167 -14.72 -11.41 -10.00
N GLU A 168 -13.95 -10.63 -10.74
CA GLU A 168 -13.94 -10.61 -12.20
C GLU A 168 -12.52 -10.81 -12.72
N LEU A 169 -12.33 -11.66 -13.74
CA LEU A 169 -11.02 -11.86 -14.35
C LEU A 169 -10.90 -10.99 -15.61
N THR A 170 -9.73 -10.40 -15.88
CA THR A 170 -9.49 -9.74 -17.18
C THR A 170 -9.58 -10.74 -18.33
N ARG A 171 -9.06 -11.96 -18.13
CA ARG A 171 -9.24 -13.14 -19.00
C ARG A 171 -9.53 -14.41 -18.20
N GLU A 172 -10.42 -15.25 -18.72
CA GLU A 172 -10.80 -16.54 -18.11
C GLU A 172 -10.20 -17.75 -18.85
N SER A 173 -9.56 -17.50 -20.00
CA SER A 173 -8.94 -18.48 -20.87
C SER A 173 -7.55 -18.02 -21.34
N ASP A 174 -6.86 -18.88 -22.09
CA ASP A 174 -5.60 -18.56 -22.73
C ASP A 174 -5.85 -17.71 -23.99
N ARG A 175 -6.04 -16.41 -23.79
CA ARG A 175 -6.24 -15.43 -24.86
C ARG A 175 -5.41 -14.17 -24.63
N ALA A 176 -4.98 -13.55 -25.71
CA ALA A 176 -4.28 -12.27 -25.65
C ALA A 176 -5.23 -11.14 -25.20
N LEU A 177 -4.66 -10.16 -24.51
CA LEU A 177 -5.35 -8.95 -24.05
C LEU A 177 -4.36 -7.79 -24.05
N GLU A 178 -4.73 -6.72 -24.73
CA GLU A 178 -4.02 -5.44 -24.69
C GLU A 178 -3.97 -4.88 -23.27
N LEU A 179 -2.85 -4.26 -22.92
CA LEU A 179 -2.62 -3.69 -21.58
C LEU A 179 -3.74 -2.72 -21.19
N ASP A 180 -4.12 -1.83 -22.11
CA ASP A 180 -5.18 -0.84 -21.87
C ASP A 180 -6.56 -1.49 -21.69
N ALA A 181 -6.82 -2.64 -22.30
CA ALA A 181 -8.08 -3.35 -22.12
C ALA A 181 -8.24 -3.90 -20.69
N ARG A 182 -7.12 -4.30 -20.05
CA ARG A 182 -7.10 -4.81 -18.67
C ARG A 182 -7.54 -3.72 -17.68
N CYS A 183 -6.92 -2.54 -17.78
CA CYS A 183 -7.26 -1.38 -16.95
C CYS A 183 -8.69 -0.87 -17.24
N ARG A 184 -9.10 -0.82 -18.52
CA ARG A 184 -10.46 -0.40 -18.89
C ARG A 184 -11.54 -1.30 -18.31
N LYS A 185 -11.34 -2.63 -18.28
CA LYS A 185 -12.30 -3.54 -17.64
C LYS A 185 -12.50 -3.19 -16.16
N ALA A 186 -11.41 -2.97 -15.43
CA ALA A 186 -11.47 -2.60 -14.01
C ALA A 186 -12.18 -1.26 -13.78
N ALA A 187 -11.86 -0.25 -14.59
CA ALA A 187 -12.50 1.05 -14.52
C ALA A 187 -14.01 1.00 -14.84
N ALA A 188 -14.41 0.25 -15.87
CA ALA A 188 -15.81 0.09 -16.26
C ALA A 188 -16.65 -0.59 -15.18
N LEU A 189 -16.07 -1.59 -14.50
CA LEU A 189 -16.71 -2.29 -13.38
C LEU A 189 -16.67 -1.48 -12.08
N LYS A 190 -16.01 -0.31 -12.06
CA LYS A 190 -15.74 0.46 -10.84
C LYS A 190 -15.13 -0.40 -9.74
N ALA A 191 -14.17 -1.27 -10.13
CA ALA A 191 -13.55 -2.21 -9.22
C ALA A 191 -12.92 -1.49 -8.02
N ASP A 192 -13.15 -2.01 -6.82
CA ASP A 192 -12.53 -1.53 -5.59
C ASP A 192 -11.04 -1.86 -5.53
N LEU A 193 -10.66 -2.98 -6.17
CA LEU A 193 -9.29 -3.47 -6.21
C LEU A 193 -8.99 -4.11 -7.57
N PHE A 194 -7.83 -3.77 -8.13
CA PHE A 194 -7.25 -4.43 -9.29
C PHE A 194 -5.95 -5.12 -8.87
N VAL A 195 -5.85 -6.43 -9.13
CA VAL A 195 -4.66 -7.24 -8.78
C VAL A 195 -4.13 -7.90 -10.03
N SER A 196 -2.97 -7.46 -10.51
CA SER A 196 -2.25 -8.16 -11.59
C SER A 196 -1.34 -9.24 -11.04
N ILE A 197 -1.43 -10.43 -11.62
CA ILE A 197 -0.74 -11.65 -11.16
C ILE A 197 0.29 -12.03 -12.22
N HIS A 198 1.55 -12.08 -11.80
CA HIS A 198 2.71 -12.40 -12.62
C HIS A 198 3.64 -13.40 -11.92
N ALA A 199 4.40 -14.15 -12.70
CA ALA A 199 5.45 -15.05 -12.26
C ALA A 199 6.74 -14.75 -13.06
N ASN A 200 7.33 -13.60 -12.73
CA ASN A 200 8.50 -13.03 -13.41
C ASN A 200 9.73 -13.95 -13.44
N SER A 201 10.71 -13.58 -14.26
CA SER A 201 12.03 -14.22 -14.34
C SER A 201 13.15 -13.19 -14.20
N ALA A 202 14.28 -13.58 -13.61
CA ALA A 202 15.50 -12.78 -13.48
C ALA A 202 16.58 -13.15 -14.53
N GLY A 203 16.16 -13.68 -15.68
CA GLY A 203 17.05 -14.07 -16.76
C GLY A 203 17.96 -15.23 -16.37
N LYS A 204 19.28 -15.05 -16.50
CA LYS A 204 20.28 -16.08 -16.18
C LYS A 204 20.51 -16.24 -14.67
N ASN A 205 20.14 -15.26 -13.85
CA ASN A 205 20.34 -15.34 -12.41
C ASN A 205 19.25 -16.19 -11.76
N ARG A 206 19.61 -17.41 -11.34
CA ARG A 206 18.69 -18.39 -10.74
C ARG A 206 18.57 -18.26 -9.22
N ASP A 207 19.37 -17.38 -8.61
CA ASP A 207 19.38 -17.18 -7.16
C ASP A 207 18.36 -16.14 -6.69
N VAL A 208 17.80 -15.34 -7.62
CA VAL A 208 16.71 -14.41 -7.34
C VAL A 208 15.42 -15.20 -7.13
N ARG A 209 14.93 -15.19 -5.89
CA ARG A 209 13.71 -15.87 -5.45
C ARG A 209 12.96 -15.01 -4.43
N GLY A 210 11.64 -15.19 -4.38
CA GLY A 210 10.72 -14.54 -3.44
C GLY A 210 10.01 -15.56 -2.58
#